data_AF-A0A954HHP6-F1
#
_entry.id   AF-A0A954HHP6-F1
#
_cell.length_a   1.000
_cell.length_b   1.000
_cell.length_c   1.000
_cell.angle_alpha   90.00
_cell.angle_beta   90.00
_cell.angle_gamma   90.00
#
_symmetry.space_group_name_H-M   'P 1'
#
loop_
_entity.id
_entity.type
_entity.pdbx_description
1 polymer ?
#
loop_
_entity_poly.entity_id
_entity_poly.type
_entity_poly.pdbx_seq_one_letter_code
_entity_poly.pdbx_strand_id
1 'polypeptide(L)'
;ATANVTIQLNNIAVPPPASVYQFGTDLVVRGTTSDDTIYVWSGQTAQNVFVWMNGVFYGGFNVPEDGRTVVYGSDGNDQIYATDARSSVAIFGEAGHDRITGGSESDLLDGGDGVDVIWANGGNDTIRGGRERDYLFGNDGNDVILGGEGNDHMEGGAGLDILIGGRGSDYMKGGDDDDLLIGGYTDFDDSEEIGIGLSIAFSAGRSTAERYEAIFGNQNGPALLSPGLNLHDDFEQDIMCGGTGGNLFFVGSTDSPYGTLEDMYV
;
A
#
# COMPACT_ATOMS: atom_id res chain seq x y z
N ALA A 1 -33.77 -29.11 -0.04
CA ALA A 1 -34.37 -28.26 -1.08
C ALA A 1 -33.31 -27.25 -1.49
N THR A 2 -32.89 -27.27 -2.75
CA THR A 2 -32.00 -26.23 -3.30
C THR A 2 -32.82 -24.97 -3.51
N ALA A 3 -32.53 -23.93 -2.73
CA ALA A 3 -33.12 -22.61 -2.95
C ALA A 3 -32.36 -21.96 -4.10
N ASN A 4 -33.03 -21.84 -5.25
CA ASN A 4 -32.52 -21.04 -6.36
C ASN A 4 -32.84 -19.58 -6.05
N VAL A 5 -31.81 -18.78 -5.75
CA VAL A 5 -31.94 -17.32 -5.68
C VAL A 5 -31.79 -16.78 -7.10
N THR A 6 -32.88 -16.27 -7.65
CA THR A 6 -32.85 -15.56 -8.94
C THR A 6 -32.53 -14.10 -8.67
N ILE A 7 -31.31 -13.66 -8.97
CA ILE A 7 -30.96 -12.23 -8.95
C ILE A 7 -31.49 -11.63 -10.25
N GLN A 8 -32.53 -10.80 -10.16
CA GLN A 8 -32.99 -9.98 -11.28
C GLN A 8 -32.15 -8.70 -11.34
N LEU A 9 -31.34 -8.56 -12.38
CA LEU A 9 -30.55 -7.35 -12.66
C LEU A 9 -31.47 -6.28 -13.28
N ASN A 10 -32.21 -5.58 -12.43
CA ASN A 10 -33.26 -4.65 -12.88
C ASN A 10 -32.76 -3.29 -13.37
N ASN A 11 -31.44 -3.06 -13.42
CA ASN A 11 -30.80 -1.83 -13.92
C ASN A 11 -29.50 -2.16 -14.66
N ILE A 12 -29.56 -2.95 -15.74
CA ILE A 12 -28.44 -3.06 -16.67
C ILE A 12 -28.39 -1.73 -17.44
N ALA A 13 -27.63 -0.77 -16.92
CA ALA A 13 -27.27 0.38 -17.72
C ALA A 13 -26.43 -0.13 -18.91
N VAL A 14 -26.60 0.47 -20.09
CA VAL A 14 -25.52 0.43 -21.08
C VAL A 14 -24.46 1.35 -20.49
N PRO A 15 -23.35 0.82 -19.95
CA PRO A 15 -22.37 1.67 -19.30
C PRO A 15 -21.86 2.70 -20.32
N PRO A 16 -21.49 3.92 -19.89
CA PRO A 16 -20.74 4.83 -20.74
C PRO A 16 -19.56 4.03 -21.33
N PRO A 17 -19.34 4.04 -22.66
CA PRO A 17 -18.40 3.12 -23.32
C PRO A 17 -16.92 3.30 -22.91
N ALA A 18 -16.63 4.18 -21.94
CA ALA A 18 -15.29 4.50 -21.47
C ALA A 18 -15.04 4.20 -19.98
N SER A 19 -16.07 3.94 -19.16
CA SER A 19 -15.84 3.73 -17.71
C SER A 19 -15.59 2.27 -17.35
N VAL A 20 -16.14 1.31 -18.10
CA VAL A 20 -15.82 -0.11 -17.92
C VAL A 20 -15.59 -0.76 -19.28
N TYR A 21 -14.38 -1.25 -19.53
CA TYR A 21 -13.99 -1.83 -20.81
C TYR A 21 -12.83 -2.82 -20.65
N GLN A 22 -12.70 -3.74 -21.60
CA GLN A 22 -11.51 -4.60 -21.67
C GLN A 22 -10.40 -3.96 -22.49
N PHE A 23 -9.17 -4.09 -22.00
CA PHE A 23 -7.95 -3.67 -22.69
C PHE A 23 -6.94 -4.81 -22.68
N GLY A 24 -6.79 -5.49 -23.83
CA GLY A 24 -6.02 -6.73 -23.86
C GLY A 24 -6.71 -7.81 -23.02
N THR A 25 -5.99 -8.37 -22.05
CA THR A 25 -6.49 -9.34 -21.07
C THR A 25 -7.10 -8.67 -19.84
N ASP A 26 -6.91 -7.37 -19.66
CA ASP A 26 -7.34 -6.67 -18.46
C ASP A 26 -8.76 -6.12 -18.57
N LEU A 27 -9.45 -6.06 -17.44
CA LEU A 27 -10.68 -5.30 -17.28
C LEU A 27 -10.33 -3.97 -16.62
N VAL A 28 -10.65 -2.86 -17.29
CA VAL A 28 -10.45 -1.52 -16.76
C VAL A 28 -11.79 -0.97 -16.28
N VAL A 29 -11.80 -0.44 -15.06
CA VAL A 29 -12.91 0.23 -14.38
C VAL A 29 -12.43 1.63 -14.01
N ARG A 30 -13.21 2.67 -14.30
CA ARG A 30 -12.90 4.08 -14.00
C ARG A 30 -14.09 4.74 -13.33
N GLY A 31 -13.86 5.48 -12.25
CA GLY A 31 -14.86 6.33 -11.61
C GLY A 31 -15.57 7.23 -12.62
N THR A 32 -16.84 7.51 -12.33
CA THR A 32 -17.74 8.24 -13.23
C THR A 32 -18.11 9.62 -12.72
N THR A 33 -17.79 9.90 -11.47
CA THR A 33 -18.04 11.14 -10.75
C THR A 33 -16.76 11.58 -10.05
N SER A 34 -16.86 12.46 -9.06
CA SER A 34 -15.74 12.77 -8.17
C SER A 34 -15.73 11.92 -6.92
N ASP A 35 -16.88 11.43 -6.44
CA ASP A 35 -16.94 10.54 -5.29
C ASP A 35 -17.75 9.32 -5.73
N ASP A 36 -17.07 8.23 -6.00
CA ASP A 36 -17.58 6.97 -6.53
C ASP A 36 -17.55 5.86 -5.46
N THR A 37 -18.57 5.02 -5.48
CA THR A 37 -18.55 3.74 -4.75
C THR A 37 -18.48 2.61 -5.76
N ILE A 38 -17.35 1.92 -5.82
CA ILE A 38 -17.04 0.86 -6.79
C ILE A 38 -16.95 -0.48 -6.07
N TYR A 39 -17.66 -1.48 -6.59
CA TYR A 39 -17.55 -2.86 -6.16
C TYR A 39 -17.07 -3.72 -7.33
N VAL A 40 -15.96 -4.42 -7.11
CA VAL A 40 -15.43 -5.46 -7.98
C VAL A 40 -15.56 -6.78 -7.25
N TRP A 41 -16.29 -7.72 -7.85
CA TRP A 41 -16.60 -9.00 -7.21
C TRP A 41 -16.31 -10.15 -8.16
N SER A 42 -15.55 -11.16 -7.72
CA SER A 42 -15.42 -12.41 -8.49
C SER A 42 -16.41 -13.46 -8.00
N GLY A 43 -17.10 -14.10 -8.95
CA GLY A 43 -18.03 -15.18 -8.64
C GLY A 43 -17.36 -16.47 -8.22
N GLN A 44 -17.92 -17.61 -8.66
CA GLN A 44 -17.37 -18.94 -8.36
C GLN A 44 -15.99 -19.21 -8.99
N THR A 45 -15.51 -18.30 -9.85
CA THR A 45 -14.24 -18.41 -10.57
C THR A 45 -13.57 -17.05 -10.61
N ALA A 46 -12.23 -17.01 -10.53
CA ALA A 46 -11.41 -15.81 -10.74
C ALA A 46 -11.75 -15.06 -12.03
N GLN A 47 -12.07 -15.79 -13.09
CA GLN A 47 -12.30 -15.21 -14.40
C GLN A 47 -13.64 -14.49 -14.55
N ASN A 48 -14.61 -14.64 -13.63
CA ASN A 48 -15.93 -14.03 -13.78
C ASN A 48 -16.06 -12.87 -12.80
N VAL A 49 -15.74 -11.68 -13.28
CA VAL A 49 -15.72 -10.43 -12.52
C VAL A 49 -17.00 -9.65 -12.77
N PHE A 50 -17.64 -9.18 -11.72
CA PHE A 50 -18.85 -8.39 -11.77
C PHE A 50 -18.57 -7.01 -11.21
N VAL A 51 -19.06 -5.97 -11.89
CA VAL A 51 -18.79 -4.57 -11.52
C VAL A 51 -20.09 -3.85 -11.18
N TRP A 52 -20.12 -3.24 -10.00
CA TRP A 52 -21.11 -2.22 -9.63
C TRP A 52 -20.40 -0.91 -9.34
N MET A 53 -21.03 0.20 -9.71
CA MET A 53 -20.52 1.53 -9.40
C MET A 53 -21.70 2.47 -9.19
N ASN A 54 -21.69 3.21 -8.08
CA ASN A 54 -22.75 4.15 -7.69
C ASN A 54 -24.16 3.54 -7.70
N GLY A 55 -24.26 2.27 -7.28
CA GLY A 55 -25.52 1.52 -7.24
C GLY A 55 -26.01 1.02 -8.61
N VAL A 56 -25.25 1.24 -9.68
CA VAL A 56 -25.54 0.76 -11.04
C VAL A 56 -24.73 -0.50 -11.32
N PHE A 57 -25.35 -1.51 -11.93
CA PHE A 57 -24.65 -2.71 -12.37
C PHE A 57 -24.10 -2.52 -13.79
N TYR A 58 -22.80 -2.72 -13.96
CA TYR A 58 -22.09 -2.51 -15.23
C TYR A 58 -21.95 -3.78 -16.05
N GLY A 59 -22.03 -4.96 -15.42
CA GLY A 59 -21.96 -6.24 -16.13
C GLY A 59 -21.11 -7.28 -15.43
N GLY A 60 -21.16 -8.49 -15.99
CA GLY A 60 -20.20 -9.56 -15.72
C GLY A 60 -19.23 -9.67 -16.89
N PHE A 61 -17.95 -9.73 -16.60
CA PHE A 61 -16.84 -9.70 -17.54
C PHE A 61 -15.99 -10.96 -17.34
N ASN A 62 -15.54 -11.55 -18.45
CA ASN A 62 -14.60 -12.65 -18.39
C ASN A 62 -13.17 -12.10 -18.42
N VAL A 63 -12.47 -12.09 -17.30
CA VAL A 63 -11.06 -11.71 -17.19
C VAL A 63 -10.21 -12.99 -17.30
N PRO A 64 -9.39 -13.16 -18.34
CA PRO A 64 -8.46 -14.28 -18.46
C PRO A 64 -7.54 -14.44 -17.23
N GLU A 65 -6.97 -15.63 -17.04
CA GLU A 65 -6.03 -15.91 -15.94
C GLU A 65 -4.76 -15.06 -15.96
N ASP A 66 -4.33 -14.62 -17.15
CA ASP A 66 -3.21 -13.70 -17.35
C ASP A 66 -3.64 -12.22 -17.35
N GLY A 67 -4.93 -11.96 -17.12
CA GLY A 67 -5.50 -10.63 -17.01
C GLY A 67 -5.71 -10.20 -15.56
N ARG A 68 -5.88 -8.90 -15.39
CA ARG A 68 -6.12 -8.22 -14.11
C ARG A 68 -7.35 -7.33 -14.19
N THR A 69 -8.00 -7.09 -13.05
CA THR A 69 -8.94 -5.96 -12.95
C THR A 69 -8.19 -4.72 -12.47
N VAL A 70 -8.20 -3.67 -13.28
CA VAL A 70 -7.60 -2.37 -12.98
C VAL A 70 -8.73 -1.40 -12.68
N VAL A 71 -8.70 -0.80 -11.49
CA VAL A 71 -9.69 0.16 -11.02
C VAL A 71 -9.01 1.49 -10.80
N TYR A 72 -9.59 2.53 -11.39
CA TYR A 72 -9.26 3.92 -11.11
C TYR A 72 -10.47 4.52 -10.40
N GLY A 73 -10.24 5.18 -9.28
CA GLY A 73 -11.20 6.08 -8.65
C GLY A 73 -11.41 7.31 -9.54
N SER A 74 -11.07 8.47 -9.01
CA SER A 74 -11.27 9.79 -9.59
C SER A 74 -10.58 10.86 -8.71
N ASP A 75 -10.85 12.14 -8.93
CA ASP A 75 -10.22 13.22 -8.17
C ASP A 75 -10.89 13.52 -6.81
N GLY A 76 -11.77 12.67 -6.30
CA GLY A 76 -12.41 12.88 -4.99
C GLY A 76 -12.50 11.60 -4.16
N ASN A 77 -13.35 11.58 -3.14
CA ASN A 77 -13.28 10.59 -2.07
C ASN A 77 -14.03 9.31 -2.45
N ASP A 78 -13.28 8.33 -2.91
CA ASP A 78 -13.80 7.10 -3.46
C ASP A 78 -13.85 5.97 -2.43
N GLN A 79 -14.78 5.05 -2.65
CA GLN A 79 -14.90 3.81 -1.88
C GLN A 79 -14.81 2.64 -2.84
N ILE A 80 -13.70 1.89 -2.78
CA ILE A 80 -13.39 0.82 -3.72
C ILE A 80 -13.29 -0.50 -2.97
N TYR A 81 -14.15 -1.45 -3.31
CA TYR A 81 -14.23 -2.76 -2.66
C TYR A 81 -13.96 -3.90 -3.65
N ALA A 82 -12.85 -4.60 -3.46
CA ALA A 82 -12.46 -5.81 -4.20
C ALA A 82 -12.44 -7.08 -3.34
N THR A 83 -13.13 -7.09 -2.19
CA THR A 83 -13.05 -8.11 -1.11
C THR A 83 -13.25 -9.57 -1.52
N ASP A 84 -13.93 -9.84 -2.64
CA ASP A 84 -14.21 -11.18 -3.14
C ASP A 84 -13.53 -11.43 -4.50
N ALA A 85 -12.59 -10.56 -4.89
CA ALA A 85 -11.78 -10.77 -6.08
C ALA A 85 -10.89 -12.00 -5.87
N ARG A 86 -11.05 -12.99 -6.76
CA ARG A 86 -10.24 -14.23 -6.79
C ARG A 86 -9.09 -14.13 -7.79
N SER A 87 -8.78 -12.91 -8.20
CA SER A 87 -7.76 -12.53 -9.16
C SER A 87 -7.12 -11.26 -8.66
N SER A 88 -5.82 -11.08 -8.90
CA SER A 88 -5.13 -9.84 -8.55
C SER A 88 -5.86 -8.63 -9.12
N VAL A 89 -5.97 -7.57 -8.33
CA VAL A 89 -6.44 -6.26 -8.74
C VAL A 89 -5.31 -5.25 -8.74
N ALA A 90 -5.45 -4.20 -9.55
CA ALA A 90 -4.70 -2.96 -9.38
C ALA A 90 -5.72 -1.86 -9.10
N ILE A 91 -5.61 -1.19 -7.96
CA ILE A 91 -6.51 -0.11 -7.56
C ILE A 91 -5.69 1.16 -7.37
N PHE A 92 -6.14 2.23 -8.01
CA PHE A 92 -5.59 3.58 -7.88
C PHE A 92 -6.72 4.49 -7.38
N GLY A 93 -6.57 5.05 -6.18
CA GLY A 93 -7.49 6.04 -5.62
C GLY A 93 -7.46 7.35 -6.41
N GLU A 94 -6.24 7.77 -6.78
CA GLU A 94 -5.89 8.99 -7.52
C GLU A 94 -5.78 10.20 -6.59
N ALA A 95 -6.79 11.06 -6.47
CA ALA A 95 -6.77 12.16 -5.51
C ALA A 95 -8.04 12.12 -4.69
N GLY A 96 -7.99 12.40 -3.40
CA GLY A 96 -9.16 12.29 -2.55
C GLY A 96 -8.81 11.81 -1.15
N HIS A 97 -9.82 11.35 -0.43
CA HIS A 97 -9.64 10.62 0.83
C HIS A 97 -10.32 9.28 0.66
N ASP A 98 -9.57 8.34 0.12
CA ASP A 98 -10.09 7.12 -0.44
C ASP A 98 -10.16 6.01 0.59
N ARG A 99 -11.09 5.09 0.36
CA ARG A 99 -11.23 3.86 1.13
C ARG A 99 -11.10 2.70 0.17
N ILE A 100 -9.94 2.06 0.19
CA ILE A 100 -9.61 0.96 -0.70
C ILE A 100 -9.60 -0.33 0.09
N THR A 101 -10.24 -1.36 -0.44
CA THR A 101 -10.21 -2.71 0.11
C THR A 101 -9.85 -3.70 -1.00
N GLY A 102 -8.68 -4.34 -0.88
CA GLY A 102 -8.17 -5.38 -1.75
C GLY A 102 -8.92 -6.71 -1.65
N GLY A 103 -8.44 -7.70 -2.39
CA GLY A 103 -8.96 -9.07 -2.49
C GLY A 103 -8.19 -10.05 -1.63
N SER A 104 -8.16 -11.32 -2.05
CA SER A 104 -7.44 -12.40 -1.34
C SER A 104 -6.20 -12.90 -2.12
N GLU A 105 -5.79 -12.17 -3.13
CA GLU A 105 -4.69 -12.49 -4.04
C GLU A 105 -3.71 -11.33 -4.05
N SER A 106 -2.52 -11.51 -4.63
CA SER A 106 -1.52 -10.44 -4.72
C SER A 106 -1.98 -9.22 -5.52
N ASP A 107 -2.25 -8.14 -4.82
CA ASP A 107 -2.83 -6.90 -5.32
C ASP A 107 -1.80 -5.77 -5.39
N LEU A 108 -2.11 -4.77 -6.22
CA LEU A 108 -1.43 -3.48 -6.24
C LEU A 108 -2.43 -2.41 -5.83
N LEU A 109 -2.18 -1.74 -4.70
CA LEU A 109 -3.09 -0.77 -4.12
C LEU A 109 -2.33 0.55 -3.94
N ASP A 110 -2.89 1.63 -4.48
CA ASP A 110 -2.29 2.96 -4.49
C ASP A 110 -3.36 3.96 -4.08
N GLY A 111 -3.14 4.65 -2.95
CA GLY A 111 -4.05 5.70 -2.45
C GLY A 111 -3.97 6.93 -3.33
N GLY A 112 -2.80 7.54 -3.37
CA GLY A 112 -2.49 8.68 -4.22
C GLY A 112 -2.41 9.96 -3.39
N ASP A 113 -3.07 11.03 -3.81
CA ASP A 113 -3.08 12.29 -3.07
C ASP A 113 -4.20 12.30 -2.01
N GLY A 114 -3.84 12.52 -0.75
CA GLY A 114 -4.77 12.82 0.35
C GLY A 114 -4.86 11.70 1.38
N VAL A 115 -5.60 11.92 2.46
CA VAL A 115 -5.70 10.99 3.60
C VAL A 115 -6.48 9.72 3.24
N ASP A 116 -5.76 8.65 2.93
CA ASP A 116 -6.32 7.39 2.45
C ASP A 116 -6.37 6.31 3.53
N VAL A 117 -7.26 5.34 3.30
CA VAL A 117 -7.33 4.12 4.12
C VAL A 117 -7.37 2.89 3.22
N ILE A 118 -6.36 2.05 3.34
CA ILE A 118 -6.16 0.88 2.50
C ILE A 118 -6.08 -0.39 3.34
N TRP A 119 -6.95 -1.36 3.04
CA TRP A 119 -6.88 -2.73 3.58
C TRP A 119 -6.64 -3.71 2.45
N ALA A 120 -5.48 -4.38 2.42
CA ALA A 120 -5.17 -5.32 1.35
C ALA A 120 -5.85 -6.70 1.53
N ASN A 121 -6.14 -7.06 2.78
CA ASN A 121 -6.76 -8.32 3.24
C ASN A 121 -5.86 -9.55 3.15
N GLY A 122 -5.72 -10.17 1.99
CA GLY A 122 -4.97 -11.40 1.90
C GLY A 122 -4.23 -11.47 0.59
N GLY A 123 -3.05 -12.07 0.59
CA GLY A 123 -2.19 -12.09 -0.60
C GLY A 123 -0.84 -11.48 -0.28
N ASN A 124 0.09 -11.51 -1.24
CA ASN A 124 1.32 -10.74 -1.09
C ASN A 124 1.13 -9.44 -1.85
N ASP A 125 0.84 -8.36 -1.14
CA ASP A 125 0.32 -7.13 -1.71
C ASP A 125 1.41 -6.06 -1.81
N THR A 126 1.22 -5.11 -2.72
CA THR A 126 2.01 -3.87 -2.78
C THR A 126 1.08 -2.70 -2.52
N ILE A 127 1.34 -1.97 -1.45
CA ILE A 127 0.53 -0.85 -0.96
C ILE A 127 1.35 0.43 -1.01
N ARG A 128 0.78 1.49 -1.57
CA ARG A 128 1.29 2.87 -1.50
C ARG A 128 0.24 3.78 -0.88
N GLY A 129 0.62 4.53 0.14
CA GLY A 129 -0.21 5.61 0.70
C GLY A 129 -0.23 6.78 -0.26
N GLY A 130 0.92 7.42 -0.43
CA GLY A 130 1.09 8.54 -1.36
C GLY A 130 1.37 9.82 -0.61
N ARG A 131 0.49 10.82 -0.72
CA ARG A 131 0.64 12.10 0.00
C ARG A 131 -0.34 12.24 1.14
N GLU A 132 0.08 13.00 2.15
CA GLU A 132 -0.65 13.24 3.39
C GLU A 132 -0.64 12.03 4.32
N ARG A 133 -1.46 12.04 5.38
CA ARG A 133 -1.43 10.98 6.39
C ARG A 133 -2.28 9.81 5.95
N ASP A 134 -1.65 8.66 5.76
CA ASP A 134 -2.36 7.45 5.33
C ASP A 134 -2.48 6.38 6.42
N TYR A 135 -3.43 5.47 6.20
CA TYR A 135 -3.68 4.31 7.06
C TYR A 135 -3.63 3.03 6.22
N LEU A 136 -2.53 2.30 6.34
CA LEU A 136 -2.17 1.19 5.47
C LEU A 136 -2.10 -0.13 6.26
N PHE A 137 -2.85 -1.13 5.79
CA PHE A 137 -2.97 -2.43 6.46
C PHE A 137 -2.77 -3.56 5.45
N GLY A 138 -1.66 -4.30 5.56
CA GLY A 138 -1.39 -5.50 4.75
C GLY A 138 -2.34 -6.65 5.09
N ASN A 139 -2.38 -7.01 6.38
CA ASN A 139 -3.09 -8.16 6.95
C ASN A 139 -2.41 -9.49 6.62
N ASP A 140 -3.01 -10.41 5.85
CA ASP A 140 -2.44 -11.75 5.67
C ASP A 140 -1.55 -11.83 4.42
N GLY A 141 -0.28 -12.17 4.58
CA GLY A 141 0.67 -12.46 3.51
C GLY A 141 1.97 -11.66 3.64
N ASN A 142 2.85 -11.77 2.65
CA ASN A 142 4.13 -11.05 2.67
C ASN A 142 3.97 -9.74 1.89
N ASP A 143 3.76 -8.64 2.59
CA ASP A 143 3.37 -7.38 1.99
C ASP A 143 4.54 -6.40 1.85
N VAL A 144 4.42 -5.51 0.86
CA VAL A 144 5.29 -4.34 0.70
C VAL A 144 4.44 -3.09 0.87
N ILE A 145 4.70 -2.33 1.94
CA ILE A 145 3.95 -1.13 2.30
C ILE A 145 4.87 0.09 2.26
N LEU A 146 4.47 1.08 1.47
CA LEU A 146 5.16 2.37 1.32
C LEU A 146 4.22 3.47 1.81
N GLY A 147 4.62 4.20 2.85
CA GLY A 147 3.85 5.33 3.40
C GLY A 147 3.81 6.49 2.42
N GLY A 148 4.96 7.05 2.11
CA GLY A 148 5.10 8.13 1.13
C GLY A 148 5.45 9.45 1.81
N GLU A 149 4.74 10.53 1.48
CA GLU A 149 4.87 11.81 2.17
C GLU A 149 3.75 11.96 3.20
N GLY A 150 4.03 12.09 4.49
CA GLY A 150 2.93 12.06 5.43
C GLY A 150 3.31 11.97 6.88
N ASN A 151 2.45 11.34 7.66
CA ASN A 151 2.75 10.89 9.02
C ASN A 151 1.90 9.65 9.18
N ASP A 152 2.37 8.56 8.62
CA ASP A 152 1.53 7.46 8.19
C ASP A 152 1.38 6.41 9.29
N HIS A 153 0.29 5.66 9.21
CA HIS A 153 0.04 4.52 10.10
C HIS A 153 0.07 3.25 9.26
N MET A 154 1.08 2.42 9.47
CA MET A 154 1.32 1.21 8.70
C MET A 154 1.36 -0.03 9.59
N GLU A 155 0.58 -1.05 9.21
CA GLU A 155 0.63 -2.38 9.82
C GLU A 155 0.81 -3.45 8.75
N GLY A 156 1.87 -4.25 8.85
CA GLY A 156 2.16 -5.39 7.97
C GLY A 156 1.12 -6.50 8.17
N GLY A 157 1.09 -7.10 9.35
CA GLY A 157 0.09 -8.09 9.71
C GLY A 157 0.72 -9.45 9.98
N ALA A 158 0.41 -10.46 9.17
CA ALA A 158 0.94 -11.81 9.31
C ALA A 158 1.69 -12.20 8.04
N GLY A 159 3.00 -12.42 8.15
CA GLY A 159 3.86 -12.78 7.04
C GLY A 159 5.16 -11.99 7.12
N LEU A 160 6.05 -12.20 6.15
CA LEU A 160 7.32 -11.49 6.10
C LEU A 160 7.12 -10.15 5.38
N ASP A 161 6.93 -9.09 6.14
CA ASP A 161 6.55 -7.79 5.60
C ASP A 161 7.74 -6.84 5.42
N ILE A 162 7.61 -5.92 4.46
CA ILE A 162 8.52 -4.79 4.25
C ILE A 162 7.72 -3.49 4.37
N LEU A 163 8.04 -2.68 5.38
CA LEU A 163 7.41 -1.38 5.62
C LEU A 163 8.44 -0.27 5.45
N ILE A 164 8.10 0.73 4.65
CA ILE A 164 8.95 1.90 4.36
C ILE A 164 8.12 3.16 4.62
N GLY A 165 8.48 3.93 5.65
CA GLY A 165 7.80 5.15 6.09
C GLY A 165 7.79 6.22 5.00
N GLY A 166 8.96 6.76 4.71
CA GLY A 166 9.12 7.79 3.69
C GLY A 166 9.48 9.12 4.33
N ARG A 167 8.77 10.20 3.98
CA ARG A 167 8.87 11.49 4.67
C ARG A 167 7.78 11.55 5.71
N GLY A 168 8.09 11.89 6.94
CA GLY A 168 7.05 11.98 7.95
C GLY A 168 7.53 11.52 9.31
N SER A 169 6.68 11.74 10.32
CA SER A 169 6.77 10.98 11.56
C SER A 169 5.81 9.81 11.48
N ASP A 170 6.32 8.65 11.10
CA ASP A 170 5.49 7.49 10.78
C ASP A 170 5.35 6.54 11.96
N TYR A 171 4.18 5.90 12.05
CA TYR A 171 3.94 4.77 12.92
C TYR A 171 3.95 3.48 12.10
N MET A 172 4.88 2.59 12.42
CA MET A 172 5.04 1.31 11.74
C MET A 172 4.96 0.15 12.70
N LYS A 173 4.21 -0.87 12.33
CA LYS A 173 4.15 -2.14 13.04
C LYS A 173 4.27 -3.28 12.03
N GLY A 174 5.32 -4.09 12.14
CA GLY A 174 5.52 -5.24 11.25
C GLY A 174 4.42 -6.27 11.44
N GLY A 175 4.53 -7.08 12.48
CA GLY A 175 3.43 -7.95 12.89
C GLY A 175 3.96 -9.29 13.30
N ASP A 176 3.30 -10.35 12.90
CA ASP A 176 3.83 -11.70 13.07
C ASP A 176 4.94 -11.97 12.06
N ASP A 177 5.89 -12.83 12.41
CA ASP A 177 7.10 -13.16 11.63
C ASP A 177 8.18 -12.06 11.59
N ASP A 178 9.24 -12.31 10.80
CA ASP A 178 10.47 -11.51 10.77
C ASP A 178 10.36 -10.41 9.70
N ASP A 179 9.97 -9.21 10.10
CA ASP A 179 9.73 -8.06 9.21
C ASP A 179 10.95 -7.15 9.03
N LEU A 180 10.88 -6.33 7.97
CA LEU A 180 11.81 -5.26 7.66
C LEU A 180 11.11 -3.90 7.74
N LEU A 181 11.49 -3.06 8.70
CA LEU A 181 10.93 -1.72 8.88
C LEU A 181 11.99 -0.65 8.63
N ILE A 182 11.65 0.35 7.79
CA ILE A 182 12.53 1.45 7.38
C ILE A 182 11.78 2.77 7.58
N GLY A 183 12.17 3.60 8.56
CA GLY A 183 11.46 4.86 8.86
C GLY A 183 11.83 6.06 7.99
N GLY A 184 13.09 6.14 7.55
CA GLY A 184 13.59 7.32 6.86
C GLY A 184 13.39 7.34 5.35
N TYR A 185 13.81 8.47 4.76
CA TYR A 185 13.72 8.75 3.33
C TYR A 185 14.35 7.65 2.48
N THR A 186 13.53 7.07 1.62
CA THR A 186 14.02 6.35 0.44
C THR A 186 13.64 7.22 -0.75
N ASP A 187 14.61 7.52 -1.62
CA ASP A 187 14.44 8.39 -2.79
C ASP A 187 13.62 7.69 -3.91
N PHE A 188 12.56 6.97 -3.53
CA PHE A 188 11.60 6.41 -4.47
C PHE A 188 10.74 7.57 -4.98
N ASP A 189 11.28 8.29 -5.96
CA ASP A 189 10.54 9.27 -6.74
C ASP A 189 9.27 8.60 -7.31
N ASP A 190 8.09 9.19 -7.07
CA ASP A 190 6.73 8.66 -7.34
C ASP A 190 6.44 8.29 -8.81
N SER A 191 7.44 8.26 -9.69
CA SER A 191 7.28 8.12 -11.14
C SER A 191 8.07 6.98 -11.80
N GLU A 192 8.90 6.23 -11.06
CA GLU A 192 9.58 5.04 -11.58
C GLU A 192 8.97 3.76 -11.01
N GLU A 193 8.47 2.93 -11.93
CA GLU A 193 8.05 1.54 -11.74
C GLU A 193 8.82 0.86 -10.61
N ILE A 194 8.11 0.35 -9.59
CA ILE A 194 8.70 -0.52 -8.55
C ILE A 194 9.11 -1.84 -9.21
N GLY A 195 10.24 -1.81 -9.91
CA GLY A 195 11.13 -2.94 -9.94
C GLY A 195 11.70 -3.05 -8.53
N ILE A 196 11.49 -4.19 -7.89
CA ILE A 196 11.96 -4.62 -6.56
C ILE A 196 13.49 -4.58 -6.34
N GLY A 197 14.18 -3.58 -6.89
CA GLY A 197 15.58 -3.26 -6.66
C GLY A 197 15.76 -2.57 -5.32
N LEU A 198 15.22 -3.15 -4.24
CA LEU A 198 15.67 -2.83 -2.90
C LEU A 198 17.13 -3.26 -2.81
N SER A 199 18.05 -2.33 -3.09
CA SER A 199 19.48 -2.53 -2.87
C SER A 199 19.74 -2.48 -1.37
N ILE A 200 19.31 -3.50 -0.62
CA ILE A 200 19.82 -3.75 0.73
C ILE A 200 21.29 -4.14 0.57
N ALA A 201 22.18 -3.16 0.63
CA ALA A 201 23.60 -3.42 0.74
C ALA A 201 23.85 -4.04 2.12
N PHE A 202 23.79 -5.37 2.23
CA PHE A 202 24.34 -6.09 3.38
C PHE A 202 25.86 -5.87 3.41
N SER A 203 26.32 -4.78 4.00
CA SER A 203 27.73 -4.54 4.28
C SER A 203 28.16 -5.41 5.46
N ALA A 204 28.26 -6.72 5.25
CA ALA A 204 29.05 -7.58 6.10
C ALA A 204 30.55 -7.32 5.83
N GLY A 205 31.05 -6.12 6.16
CA GLY A 205 32.48 -5.84 6.13
C GLY A 205 32.88 -4.42 5.75
N ARG A 206 33.29 -3.67 6.78
CA ARG A 206 34.03 -2.39 6.78
C ARG A 206 33.20 -1.13 6.59
N SER A 207 32.69 -0.64 7.73
CA SER A 207 32.72 0.78 8.07
C SER A 207 34.16 1.30 7.94
N THR A 208 34.48 1.98 6.84
CA THR A 208 35.59 2.92 6.80
C THR A 208 35.01 4.32 6.89
N ALA A 209 34.89 4.80 8.13
CA ALA A 209 34.64 6.18 8.55
C ALA A 209 33.34 6.84 8.02
N GLU A 210 32.58 7.43 8.96
CA GLU A 210 31.47 8.38 8.74
C GLU A 210 30.04 7.84 8.53
N ARG A 211 29.79 6.52 8.58
CA ARG A 211 28.41 5.98 8.58
C ARG A 211 28.02 5.38 9.92
N TYR A 212 26.97 5.92 10.53
CA TYR A 212 26.27 5.33 11.67
C TYR A 212 25.06 4.54 11.14
N GLU A 213 25.25 3.26 10.89
CA GLU A 213 24.19 2.34 10.48
C GLU A 213 23.67 1.65 11.74
N ALA A 214 22.52 2.08 12.24
CA ALA A 214 21.95 1.54 13.47
C ALA A 214 21.10 0.30 13.13
N ILE A 215 21.76 -0.86 13.06
CA ILE A 215 21.10 -2.17 12.96
C ILE A 215 20.64 -2.58 14.36
N PHE A 216 19.33 -2.56 14.60
CA PHE A 216 18.73 -3.12 15.81
C PHE A 216 17.97 -4.39 15.44
N GLY A 217 18.50 -5.55 15.83
CA GLY A 217 17.72 -6.79 15.83
C GLY A 217 16.97 -6.90 17.15
N ASN A 218 15.65 -6.98 17.11
CA ASN A 218 14.86 -7.25 18.31
C ASN A 218 14.49 -8.73 18.38
N GLN A 219 14.56 -9.33 19.56
CA GLN A 219 14.15 -10.72 19.79
C GLN A 219 12.85 -10.83 20.60
N ASN A 220 12.33 -9.74 21.21
CA ASN A 220 11.07 -9.72 21.97
C ASN A 220 10.62 -8.28 22.34
N GLY A 221 9.59 -7.76 21.66
CA GLY A 221 8.84 -6.55 22.06
C GLY A 221 9.20 -5.27 21.27
N PRO A 222 8.51 -4.13 21.48
CA PRO A 222 8.79 -2.90 20.74
C PRO A 222 10.23 -2.41 20.97
N ALA A 223 10.92 -2.01 19.91
CA ALA A 223 12.08 -1.13 20.03
C ALA A 223 11.57 0.25 20.47
N LEU A 224 11.27 0.41 21.77
CA LEU A 224 10.96 1.71 22.35
C LEU A 224 12.20 2.59 22.23
N LEU A 225 12.20 3.49 21.25
CA LEU A 225 13.07 4.65 21.26
C LEU A 225 12.80 5.40 22.57
N SER A 226 13.76 5.36 23.50
CA SER A 226 13.62 6.09 24.75
C SER A 226 13.46 7.59 24.45
N PRO A 227 12.52 8.31 25.08
CA PRO A 227 12.43 9.75 24.90
C PRO A 227 13.78 10.38 25.31
N GLY A 228 14.49 10.95 24.33
CA GLY A 228 15.79 11.61 24.54
C GLY A 228 17.02 10.95 23.92
N LEU A 229 16.87 9.96 23.03
CA LEU A 229 17.99 9.51 22.17
C LEU A 229 17.72 9.91 20.72
N ASN A 230 18.14 11.13 20.35
CA ASN A 230 18.13 11.60 18.97
C ASN A 230 19.19 10.85 18.15
N LEU A 231 18.74 9.96 17.27
CA LEU A 231 19.51 9.48 16.13
C LEU A 231 18.83 10.08 14.89
N HIS A 232 19.28 11.27 14.51
CA HIS A 232 18.70 12.05 13.41
C HIS A 232 18.87 11.35 12.05
N ASP A 233 17.75 10.97 11.45
CA ASP A 233 17.46 11.03 10.01
C ASP A 233 16.29 12.01 9.83
N ASP A 234 16.23 12.72 8.70
CA ASP A 234 15.25 13.73 8.23
C ASP A 234 14.65 14.84 9.16
N PHE A 235 14.91 14.83 10.47
CA PHE A 235 14.33 15.67 11.53
C PHE A 235 12.92 15.28 12.01
N GLU A 236 12.34 14.18 11.53
CA GLU A 236 11.03 13.68 11.94
C GLU A 236 11.16 12.47 12.91
N GLN A 237 10.10 12.14 13.65
CA GLN A 237 10.16 11.13 14.74
C GLN A 237 9.34 9.88 14.38
N ASP A 238 9.99 8.87 13.80
CA ASP A 238 9.33 7.59 13.53
C ASP A 238 9.17 6.71 14.78
N ILE A 239 8.06 5.99 14.83
CA ILE A 239 7.75 4.98 15.82
C ILE A 239 7.67 3.62 15.11
N MET A 240 8.69 2.80 15.29
CA MET A 240 8.72 1.43 14.79
C MET A 240 8.47 0.41 15.92
N CYS A 241 7.49 -0.46 15.71
CA CYS A 241 7.12 -1.53 16.61
C CYS A 241 7.30 -2.88 15.93
N GLY A 242 8.17 -3.73 16.47
CA GLY A 242 8.21 -5.13 16.10
C GLY A 242 7.05 -5.90 16.73
N GLY A 243 6.49 -6.86 15.99
CA GLY A 243 5.57 -7.84 16.55
C GLY A 243 6.27 -9.15 16.90
N THR A 244 5.67 -10.29 16.54
CA THR A 244 6.15 -11.62 16.89
C THR A 244 7.23 -12.11 15.93
N GLY A 245 8.47 -11.65 16.11
CA GLY A 245 9.60 -12.13 15.30
C GLY A 245 10.91 -11.38 15.52
N GLY A 246 11.93 -11.82 14.81
CA GLY A 246 13.29 -11.29 14.73
C GLY A 246 13.40 -10.06 13.83
N ASN A 247 12.53 -9.07 14.04
CA ASN A 247 12.40 -7.86 13.21
C ASN A 247 13.71 -7.08 13.06
N LEU A 248 13.93 -6.56 11.85
CA LEU A 248 15.05 -5.72 11.50
C LEU A 248 14.58 -4.28 11.23
N PHE A 249 15.13 -3.35 12.00
CA PHE A 249 14.79 -1.92 11.89
C PHE A 249 15.97 -1.14 11.30
N PHE A 250 15.68 -0.37 10.27
CA PHE A 250 16.57 0.64 9.74
C PHE A 250 16.00 2.03 9.99
N VAL A 251 16.80 2.88 10.61
CA VAL A 251 16.65 4.33 10.54
C VAL A 251 17.78 4.77 9.61
N GLY A 252 17.44 5.33 8.46
CA GLY A 252 18.43 5.75 7.46
C GLY A 252 19.26 6.93 7.94
N SER A 253 20.11 7.45 7.07
CA SER A 253 20.57 8.83 7.09
C SER A 253 20.89 9.18 5.65
N THR A 254 20.28 10.22 5.06
CA THR A 254 20.82 10.78 3.82
C THR A 254 21.61 12.05 4.08
N ASP A 255 22.87 12.01 3.63
CA ASP A 255 23.73 13.17 3.47
C ASP A 255 22.97 14.29 2.74
N SER A 256 22.88 15.47 3.34
CA SER A 256 22.69 16.68 2.56
C SER A 256 24.03 17.04 1.89
N PRO A 257 24.15 17.09 0.55
CA PRO A 257 25.29 17.71 -0.09
C PRO A 257 25.26 19.26 -0.02
N TYR A 258 24.30 19.87 0.67
CA TYR A 258 24.18 21.32 0.80
C TYR A 258 23.86 21.75 2.22
N GLY A 259 24.91 21.84 3.04
CA GLY A 259 24.92 22.61 4.28
C GLY A 259 26.29 23.23 4.45
N THR A 260 26.48 24.47 3.98
CA THR A 260 27.69 25.23 4.24
C THR A 260 27.94 25.33 5.75
N LEU A 261 29.23 25.22 6.12
CA LEU A 261 29.86 25.30 7.43
C LEU A 261 29.55 26.55 8.29
N GLU A 262 28.31 27.03 8.40
CA GLU A 262 28.01 28.26 9.15
C GLU A 262 27.02 28.16 10.33
N ASP A 263 26.24 27.09 10.51
CA ASP A 263 25.23 27.06 11.59
C ASP A 263 25.65 26.28 12.85
N MET A 264 26.90 26.47 13.30
CA MET A 264 27.28 26.28 14.70
C MET A 264 27.68 27.61 15.32
N TYR A 265 26.69 28.37 15.80
CA TYR A 265 26.93 29.38 16.82
C TYR A 265 25.82 29.41 17.89
N VAL A 266 26.30 29.15 19.11
CA VAL A 266 25.73 29.32 20.47
C VAL A 266 24.79 28.23 20.97
#